data_AF-A0A2U1LQH2-F1
#
_entry.id   AF-A0A2U1LQH2-F1
#
_cell.length_a   1.000
_cell.length_b   1.000
_cell.length_c   1.000
_cell.angle_alpha   90.00
_cell.angle_beta   90.00
_cell.angle_gamma   90.00
#
_symmetry.space_group_name_H-M   'P 1'
#
loop_
_entity.id
_entity.type
_entity.pdbx_description
1 polymer ?
#
loop_
_entity_poly.entity_id
_entity_poly.type
_entity_poly.pdbx_seq_one_letter_code
_entity_poly.pdbx_strand_id
1 'polypeptide(L)'
;MLVINVGFAEDVETILEYLPKQRETMMFSATMPSWIVKLTHKYLKTPLTIDLVGDSDQKLSDGITLYSISSEIRESPSIIGLLITVCTDI
;
A
#
# COMPACT_ATOMS: atom_id res chain seq x y z
N MET A 1 0.02 -21.80 -2.81
CA MET A 1 -1.14 -21.17 -3.46
C MET A 1 -2.32 -21.32 -2.53
N LEU A 2 -2.63 -20.26 -1.76
CA LEU A 2 -3.89 -19.96 -1.04
C LEU A 2 -3.56 -18.84 -0.04
N VAL A 3 -3.67 -17.59 -0.49
CA VAL A 3 -3.75 -16.42 0.40
C VAL A 3 -5.17 -15.89 0.32
N ILE A 4 -5.65 -15.33 1.44
CA ILE A 4 -6.97 -14.74 1.73
C ILE A 4 -8.17 -15.70 1.69
N ASN A 5 -8.22 -16.61 2.67
CA ASN A 5 -9.51 -17.12 3.14
C ASN A 5 -10.19 -16.05 4.02
N VAL A 6 -11.51 -15.99 3.90
CA VAL A 6 -12.44 -15.00 4.48
C VAL A 6 -12.23 -14.66 5.97
N GLY A 7 -11.51 -15.48 6.75
CA GLY A 7 -11.14 -15.19 8.14
C GLY A 7 -10.04 -14.13 8.33
N PHE A 8 -9.22 -13.84 7.31
CA PHE A 8 -8.13 -12.86 7.44
C PHE A 8 -8.64 -11.41 7.59
N ALA A 9 -9.86 -11.12 7.14
CA ALA A 9 -10.42 -9.78 7.21
C ALA A 9 -10.69 -9.34 8.67
N GLU A 10 -11.24 -10.22 9.50
CA GLU A 10 -11.49 -9.95 10.93
C GLU A 10 -10.18 -9.81 11.71
N ASP A 11 -9.18 -10.64 11.40
CA ASP A 11 -7.84 -10.54 12.01
C ASP A 11 -7.18 -9.20 11.69
N VAL A 12 -7.27 -8.75 10.43
CA VAL A 12 -6.74 -7.45 10.02
C VAL A 12 -7.48 -6.31 10.71
N GLU A 13 -8.81 -6.36 10.81
CA GLU A 13 -9.56 -5.34 11.56
C GLU A 13 -9.12 -5.28 13.02
N THR A 14 -8.97 -6.44 13.67
CA THR A 14 -8.50 -6.52 15.06
C THR A 14 -7.13 -5.86 15.20
N ILE A 15 -6.16 -6.22 14.36
CA ILE A 15 -4.82 -5.61 14.38
C ILE A 15 -4.90 -4.09 14.18
N LEU A 16 -5.72 -3.64 13.23
CA LEU A 16 -5.87 -2.21 12.94
C LEU A 16 -6.53 -1.44 14.07
N GLU A 17 -7.37 -2.06 14.90
CA GLU A 17 -7.97 -1.44 16.09
C GLU A 17 -6.96 -1.23 17.23
N TYR A 18 -5.98 -2.12 17.39
CA TYR A 18 -4.93 -1.98 18.41
C TYR A 18 -3.85 -0.97 18.04
N LEU A 19 -3.85 -0.45 16.82
CA LEU A 19 -2.83 0.47 16.33
C LEU A 19 -3.15 1.94 16.69
N PRO A 20 -2.14 2.78 16.93
CA PRO A 20 -2.32 4.17 17.33
C PRO A 20 -3.06 4.99 16.26
N LYS A 21 -3.79 6.02 16.71
CA LYS A 21 -4.60 6.89 15.82
C LYS A 21 -3.77 7.76 14.88
N GLN A 22 -2.57 8.18 15.31
CA GLN A 22 -1.60 8.85 14.45
C GLN A 22 -0.62 7.81 13.91
N ARG A 23 -0.77 7.51 12.63
CA ARG A 23 0.11 6.63 11.88
C ARG A 23 -0.02 6.97 10.40
N GLU A 24 1.06 6.76 9.67
CA GLU A 24 0.98 6.60 8.23
C GLU A 24 0.72 5.14 7.93
N THR A 25 -0.23 4.87 7.05
CA THR A 25 -0.63 3.52 6.70
C THR A 25 -0.64 3.43 5.19
N MET A 26 0.05 2.42 4.66
CA MET A 26 0.07 2.10 3.24
C MET A 26 -0.55 0.71 3.06
N MET A 27 -1.44 0.58 2.08
CA MET A 27 -2.10 -0.69 1.79
C MET A 27 -1.80 -1.09 0.34
N PHE A 28 -1.26 -2.29 0.17
CA PHE A 28 -0.98 -2.88 -1.14
C PHE A 28 -1.92 -4.05 -1.37
N SER A 29 -2.68 -4.02 -2.46
CA SER A 29 -3.57 -5.11 -2.83
C SER A 29 -3.49 -5.41 -4.32
N ALA A 30 -3.48 -6.69 -4.67
CA ALA A 30 -3.52 -7.15 -6.05
C ALA A 30 -4.94 -7.14 -6.64
N THR A 31 -5.96 -7.17 -5.78
CA THR A 31 -7.39 -7.13 -6.17
C THR A 31 -8.16 -6.21 -5.23
N MET A 32 -9.28 -5.65 -5.70
CA MET A 32 -10.05 -4.66 -4.94
C MET A 32 -11.51 -5.10 -4.68
N PRO A 33 -11.74 -6.21 -3.95
CA PRO A 33 -13.09 -6.61 -3.56
C PRO A 33 -13.70 -5.60 -2.56
N SER A 34 -15.03 -5.56 -2.48
CA SER A 34 -15.77 -4.55 -1.70
C SER A 34 -15.36 -4.46 -0.21
N TRP A 35 -14.85 -5.53 0.39
CA TRP A 35 -14.38 -5.53 1.78
C TRP A 35 -13.05 -4.80 1.95
N ILE A 36 -12.12 -4.90 0.99
CA ILE A 36 -10.86 -4.14 0.98
C ILE A 36 -11.17 -2.66 0.83
N VAL A 37 -12.09 -2.29 -0.06
CA VAL A 37 -12.51 -0.88 -0.25
C VAL A 37 -13.05 -0.30 1.07
N LYS A 38 -13.92 -1.02 1.78
CA LYS A 38 -14.41 -0.59 3.09
C LYS A 38 -13.28 -0.41 4.11
N LEU A 39 -12.32 -1.32 4.11
CA LEU A 39 -11.16 -1.28 5.02
C LEU A 39 -10.28 -0.05 4.72
N THR A 40 -10.03 0.26 3.44
CA THR A 40 -9.30 1.49 3.05
C THR A 40 -9.97 2.74 3.57
N HIS A 41 -11.28 2.89 3.40
CA HIS A 41 -12.02 4.06 3.88
C HIS A 41 -12.08 4.17 5.40
N LYS A 42 -12.06 3.03 6.12
CA LYS A 42 -12.14 3.00 7.59
C LYS A 42 -10.80 3.35 8.25
N TYR A 43 -9.69 2.89 7.68
CA TYR A 43 -8.37 2.96 8.34
C TYR A 43 -7.34 3.87 7.67
N LEU A 44 -7.53 4.25 6.41
CA LEU A 44 -6.67 5.24 5.75
C LEU A 44 -7.27 6.63 5.87
N LYS A 45 -6.45 7.57 6.34
CA LYS A 45 -6.82 8.99 6.40
C LYS A 45 -6.35 9.66 5.11
N THR A 46 -7.28 10.11 4.28
CA THR A 46 -7.01 10.77 2.98
C THR A 46 -6.01 10.01 2.09
N PRO A 47 -6.31 8.76 1.69
CA PRO A 47 -5.38 7.96 0.91
C PRO A 47 -5.19 8.48 -0.51
N LEU A 48 -3.96 8.47 -1.00
CA LEU A 48 -3.66 8.52 -2.42
C LEU A 48 -3.81 7.10 -3.00
N THR A 49 -4.77 6.91 -3.91
CA THR A 49 -4.96 5.63 -4.59
C THR A 49 -4.12 5.59 -5.87
N ILE A 50 -3.19 4.63 -5.94
CA ILE A 50 -2.38 4.37 -7.13
C ILE A 50 -2.83 3.02 -7.70
N ASP A 51 -3.52 3.05 -8.83
CA ASP A 51 -3.89 1.84 -9.56
C ASP A 51 -2.93 1.64 -10.75
N LEU A 52 -2.20 0.52 -10.71
CA LEU A 52 -1.25 0.14 -11.76
C LEU A 52 -1.90 -0.73 -12.83
N VAL A 53 -3.15 -1.18 -12.60
CA VAL A 53 -3.95 -1.99 -13.51
C VAL A 53 -5.09 -1.11 -13.99
N GLY A 54 -4.81 -0.20 -14.92
CA GLY A 54 -5.89 0.49 -15.64
C GLY A 54 -6.78 -0.49 -16.41
N ASP A 55 -7.83 0.02 -17.07
CA ASP A 55 -8.77 -0.76 -17.91
C ASP A 55 -8.12 -1.33 -19.21
N SER A 56 -6.80 -1.37 -19.26
CA SER A 56 -6.01 -1.79 -20.40
C SER A 56 -4.92 -2.76 -19.95
N ASP A 57 -4.75 -3.84 -20.70
CA ASP A 57 -3.73 -4.89 -20.56
C ASP A 57 -2.27 -4.38 -20.71
N GLN A 58 -2.05 -3.07 -20.62
CA GLN A 58 -0.75 -2.41 -20.68
C GLN A 58 -0.26 -2.08 -19.27
N LYS A 59 0.89 -2.68 -18.95
CA LYS A 59 1.53 -2.71 -17.63
C LYS A 59 1.99 -1.37 -17.05
N LEU A 60 1.77 -0.24 -17.71
CA LEU A 60 2.10 1.09 -17.20
C LEU A 60 1.13 2.10 -17.81
N SER A 61 0.43 2.87 -16.99
CA SER A 61 -0.41 3.98 -17.44
C SER A 61 0.45 5.17 -17.88
N ASP A 62 0.02 5.86 -18.94
CA ASP A 62 0.66 7.09 -19.43
C ASP A 62 0.72 8.13 -18.30
N GLY A 63 1.94 8.39 -17.80
CA GLY A 63 2.19 9.33 -16.69
C GLY A 63 2.99 8.77 -15.51
N ILE A 64 3.22 7.45 -15.45
CA ILE A 64 4.05 6.85 -14.39
C ILE A 64 5.53 6.90 -14.79
N THR A 65 6.33 7.67 -14.04
CA THR A 65 7.79 7.64 -14.17
C THR A 65 8.35 6.62 -13.18
N LEU A 66 8.93 5.54 -13.70
CA LEU A 66 9.62 4.53 -12.89
C LEU A 66 11.02 5.01 -12.53
N TYR A 67 11.31 5.05 -11.23
CA TYR A 67 12.66 5.28 -10.71
C TYR A 67 13.21 3.98 -10.13
N SER A 68 14.35 3.53 -10.63
CA SER A 68 15.08 2.36 -10.11
C SER A 68 16.34 2.82 -9.39
N ILE A 69 16.51 2.41 -8.14
CA ILE A 69 17.72 2.67 -7.36
C ILE A 69 18.42 1.32 -7.16
N SER A 70 19.66 1.22 -7.62
CA SER A 70 20.50 0.05 -7.34
C SER A 70 21.03 0.16 -5.91
N SER A 71 20.78 -0.86 -5.09
CA SER A 71 21.20 -0.92 -3.69
C SER A 71 21.75 -2.28 -3.34
N GLU A 72 22.73 -2.34 -2.45
CA GLU A 72 23.08 -3.57 -1.76
C GLU A 72 21.93 -4.01 -0.84
N ILE A 73 21.72 -5.32 -0.66
CA ILE A 73 20.62 -5.88 0.15
C ILE A 73 20.61 -5.31 1.59
N ARG A 74 21.79 -4.95 2.10
CA ARG A 74 22.00 -4.43 3.47
C ARG A 74 21.50 -3.00 3.65
N GLU A 75 21.44 -2.21 2.58
CA GLU A 75 21.04 -0.80 2.62
C GLU A 75 19.59 -0.57 2.18
N SER A 76 18.95 -1.57 1.56
CA SER A 76 17.57 -1.50 1.09
C SER A 76 16.56 -1.02 2.15
N PRO A 77 16.61 -1.47 3.43
CA PRO A 77 15.70 -0.98 4.46
C PRO A 77 15.90 0.51 4.78
N SER A 78 17.16 0.99 4.73
CA SER A 78 17.52 2.39 5.00
C SER A 78 17.02 3.33 3.90
N ILE A 79 17.07 2.89 2.64
CA ILE A 79 16.61 3.65 1.47
C ILE A 79 15.09 3.84 1.52
N ILE A 80 14.34 2.80 1.91
CA ILE A 80 12.88 2.89 2.05
C ILE A 80 12.51 3.95 3.09
N GLY A 81 13.19 3.99 4.24
CA GLY A 81 12.97 5.02 5.27
C GLY A 81 13.20 6.43 4.74
N LEU A 82 14.26 6.63 3.94
CA LEU A 82 14.56 7.92 3.32
C LEU A 82 13.48 8.34 2.30
N LEU A 83 13.02 7.42 1.45
CA LEU A 83 12.00 7.69 0.44
C LEU A 83 10.64 8.05 1.05
N ILE A 84 10.25 7.36 2.13
CA ILE A 84 8.99 7.64 2.84
C ILE A 84 9.06 9.02 3.50
N THR A 85 10.19 9.35 4.14
CA THR A 85 10.38 10.64 4.83
C THR A 85 10.36 11.84 3.86
N VAL A 86 10.95 11.69 2.68
CA VAL A 86 10.96 12.78 1.68
C VAL A 86 9.56 13.09 1.11
N CYS A 87 8.67 12.08 1.03
CA CYS A 87 7.31 12.30 0.57
C CYS A 87 6.40 12.98 1.61
N THR A 88 6.77 13.01 2.89
CA THR A 88 6.00 13.69 3.95
C THR A 88 6.29 15.19 4.08
N ASP A 89 7.35 15.68 3.43
CA ASP A 89 7.77 17.09 3.42
C ASP A 89 7.40 17.84 2.11
N ILE A 90 6.57 17.24 1.23
CA ILE A 90 6.02 17.86 0.00
C ILE A 90 4.52 18.17 0.14
#